data_AF-A0A392MFT2-F1
#
_entry.id   AF-A0A392MFT2-F1
#
_cell.length_a   1.000
_cell.length_b   1.000
_cell.length_c   1.000
_cell.angle_alpha   90.00
_cell.angle_beta   90.00
_cell.angle_gamma   90.00
#
_symmetry.space_group_name_H-M   'P 1'
#
loop_
_entity.id
_entity.type
_entity.pdbx_description
1 polymer ?
#
loop_
_entity_poly.entity_id
_entity_poly.type
_entity_poly.pdbx_seq_one_letter_code
_entity_poly.pdbx_strand_id
1 'polypeptide(L)'
;LHLISGDDWGGAPDIDHTNPKVQQELSDWMNWLKTEVGFVGWRFDMVVGYAPRFTKTYVEKTSPDFAVGELYRSVSLGSDGKPLANQDKHRETLVNWVNDAGGVFYDHYIEWGLMEPIKKLTEIRKRNGITATSSVNILAAENDLYMAKIDNKIIVKIGPKLDLGNLLPSNAEVATSGQDYAVWEIK
;
A
#
# COMPACT_ATOMS: atom_id res chain seq x y z
N LEU A 1 16.96 -31.07 1.24
CA LEU A 1 15.65 -30.47 0.94
C LEU A 1 15.81 -28.97 1.17
N HIS A 2 15.75 -28.16 0.11
CA HIS A 2 15.77 -26.70 0.24
C HIS A 2 14.46 -26.29 0.95
N LEU A 3 14.57 -25.71 2.14
CA LEU A 3 13.43 -25.25 2.91
C LEU A 3 13.05 -23.85 2.43
N ILE A 4 12.37 -23.77 1.29
CA ILE A 4 11.73 -22.52 0.88
C ILE A 4 10.46 -22.30 1.70
N SER A 5 10.20 -21.05 2.06
CA SER A 5 9.06 -20.66 2.92
C SER A 5 8.00 -19.86 2.17
N GLY A 6 8.13 -19.75 0.84
CA GLY A 6 7.22 -19.05 -0.05
C GLY A 6 7.20 -19.71 -1.43
N ASP A 7 6.78 -18.94 -2.42
CA ASP A 7 6.64 -19.37 -3.81
C ASP A 7 8.03 -19.55 -4.47
N ASP A 8 8.20 -20.60 -5.28
CA ASP A 8 9.40 -20.85 -6.09
C ASP A 8 9.41 -19.96 -7.34
N TRP A 9 10.55 -19.33 -7.63
CA TRP A 9 10.73 -18.55 -8.84
C TRP A 9 10.97 -19.41 -10.09
N GLY A 10 11.64 -20.55 -9.97
CA GLY A 10 11.98 -21.47 -11.08
C GLY A 10 13.03 -20.97 -12.06
N GLY A 11 13.36 -19.67 -12.07
CA GLY A 11 14.39 -19.06 -12.93
C GLY A 11 15.77 -18.91 -12.29
N ALA A 12 15.88 -19.13 -10.97
CA ALA A 12 17.11 -19.02 -10.19
C ALA A 12 16.98 -19.83 -8.88
N PRO A 13 18.09 -20.15 -8.18
CA PRO A 13 18.01 -20.81 -6.87
C PRO A 13 17.37 -19.90 -5.81
N ASP A 14 16.31 -20.38 -5.16
CA ASP A 14 15.72 -19.70 -4.01
C ASP A 14 16.61 -19.77 -2.77
N ILE A 15 16.73 -18.65 -2.08
CA ILE A 15 17.54 -18.54 -0.88
C ILE A 15 16.78 -19.05 0.34
N ASP A 16 17.44 -19.91 1.14
CA ASP A 16 16.90 -20.36 2.42
C ASP A 16 17.01 -19.27 3.51
N HIS A 17 15.95 -18.48 3.64
CA HIS A 17 15.84 -17.44 4.65
C HIS A 17 15.71 -17.98 6.09
N THR A 18 15.51 -19.29 6.30
CA THR A 18 15.52 -19.88 7.65
C THR A 18 16.94 -19.99 8.23
N ASN A 19 17.96 -19.93 7.37
CA ASN A 19 19.37 -20.04 7.76
C ASN A 19 19.87 -18.76 8.45
N PRO A 20 20.32 -18.81 9.72
CA PRO A 20 20.79 -17.63 10.44
C PRO A 20 22.01 -16.95 9.80
N LYS A 21 22.88 -17.72 9.14
CA LYS A 21 24.04 -17.19 8.43
C LYS A 21 23.61 -16.34 7.24
N VAL A 22 22.66 -16.84 6.43
CA VAL A 22 22.06 -16.09 5.32
C VAL A 22 21.42 -14.80 5.81
N GLN A 23 20.63 -14.87 6.89
CA GLN A 23 20.01 -13.68 7.45
C GLN A 23 21.04 -12.63 7.90
N GLN A 24 22.15 -13.08 8.49
CA GLN A 24 23.22 -12.19 8.94
C GLN A 24 23.93 -11.54 7.76
N GLU A 25 24.44 -12.33 6.83
CA GLU A 25 25.23 -11.84 5.69
C GLU A 25 24.41 -10.91 4.77
N LEU A 26 23.13 -11.20 4.55
CA LEU A 26 22.24 -10.29 3.81
C LEU A 26 22.01 -8.97 4.56
N SER A 27 21.85 -9.02 5.88
CA SER A 27 21.67 -7.80 6.69
C SER A 27 22.94 -6.95 6.72
N ASP A 28 24.11 -7.59 6.77
CA ASP A 28 25.41 -6.90 6.72
C ASP A 28 25.60 -6.21 5.36
N TRP A 29 25.24 -6.89 4.26
CA TRP A 29 25.25 -6.30 2.93
C TRP A 29 24.27 -5.11 2.81
N MET A 30 23.05 -5.24 3.32
CA MET A 30 22.09 -4.14 3.35
C MET A 30 22.59 -2.96 4.20
N ASN A 31 23.22 -3.22 5.34
CA ASN A 31 23.82 -2.16 6.15
C ASN A 31 24.99 -1.49 5.42
N TRP A 32 25.81 -2.24 4.69
CA TRP A 32 26.86 -1.68 3.83
C TRP A 32 26.27 -0.77 2.72
N LEU A 33 25.17 -1.18 2.08
CA LEU A 33 24.47 -0.32 1.11
C LEU A 33 23.99 0.98 1.75
N LYS A 34 23.54 0.92 3.00
CA LYS A 34 23.12 2.12 3.75
C LYS A 34 24.31 3.02 4.12
N THR A 35 25.38 2.46 4.70
CA THR A 35 26.49 3.27 5.25
C THR A 35 27.47 3.72 4.18
N GLU A 36 27.83 2.86 3.24
CA GLU A 36 28.89 3.13 2.26
C GLU A 36 28.35 3.69 0.94
N VAL A 37 27.13 3.33 0.56
CA VAL A 37 26.52 3.79 -0.71
C VAL A 37 25.50 4.91 -0.48
N GLY A 38 24.83 4.95 0.68
CA GLY A 38 23.90 6.02 1.07
C GLY A 38 22.42 5.73 0.79
N PHE A 39 22.03 4.45 0.63
CA PHE A 39 20.60 4.09 0.57
C PHE A 39 19.91 4.37 1.91
N VAL A 40 18.67 4.85 1.89
CA VAL A 40 17.90 5.20 3.10
C VAL A 40 16.71 4.28 3.37
N GLY A 41 16.34 3.42 2.43
CA GLY A 41 15.17 2.57 2.53
C GLY A 41 15.19 1.38 1.58
N TRP A 42 14.27 0.45 1.78
CA TRP A 42 14.23 -0.83 1.06
C TRP A 42 12.95 -1.01 0.25
N ARG A 43 13.11 -1.46 -0.99
CA ARG A 43 12.05 -2.10 -1.77
C ARG A 43 12.37 -3.60 -1.85
N PHE A 44 11.62 -4.42 -1.15
CA PHE A 44 11.73 -5.87 -1.19
C PHE A 44 11.00 -6.39 -2.43
N ASP A 45 11.80 -6.88 -3.37
CA ASP A 45 11.33 -7.58 -4.56
C ASP A 45 10.71 -8.93 -4.19
N MET A 46 9.65 -9.32 -4.91
CA MET A 46 9.06 -10.65 -4.83
C MET A 46 8.85 -11.20 -3.40
N VAL A 47 8.18 -10.43 -2.53
CA VAL A 47 7.97 -10.84 -1.11
C VAL A 47 7.05 -12.05 -0.94
N VAL A 48 6.53 -12.60 -2.03
CA VAL A 48 5.86 -13.90 -2.07
C VAL A 48 6.83 -15.08 -1.99
N GLY A 49 8.11 -14.87 -2.30
CA GLY A 49 9.12 -15.93 -2.34
C GLY A 49 9.61 -16.41 -0.97
N TYR A 50 9.24 -15.72 0.11
CA TYR A 50 9.63 -16.09 1.46
C TYR A 50 8.59 -15.60 2.50
N ALA A 51 8.61 -16.21 3.68
CA ALA A 51 7.66 -15.84 4.74
C ALA A 51 7.83 -14.36 5.18
N PRO A 52 6.75 -13.59 5.36
CA PRO A 52 6.82 -12.15 5.65
C PRO A 52 7.63 -11.79 6.90
N ARG A 53 7.71 -12.70 7.89
CA ARG A 53 8.56 -12.55 9.09
C ARG A 53 10.05 -12.30 8.78
N PHE A 54 10.53 -12.72 7.61
CA PHE A 54 11.90 -12.45 7.18
C PHE A 54 12.07 -11.00 6.70
N THR A 55 11.09 -10.42 6.01
CA THR A 55 11.05 -8.96 5.75
C THR A 55 11.17 -8.19 7.04
N LYS A 56 10.36 -8.56 8.05
CA LYS A 56 10.44 -7.96 9.39
C LYS A 56 11.85 -8.04 9.98
N THR A 57 12.45 -9.23 9.92
CA THR A 57 13.82 -9.47 10.41
C THR A 57 14.83 -8.52 9.75
N TYR A 58 14.76 -8.37 8.43
CA TYR A 58 15.68 -7.49 7.70
C TYR A 58 15.45 -6.01 8.01
N VAL A 59 14.19 -5.59 8.11
CA VAL A 59 13.84 -4.21 8.51
C VAL A 59 14.35 -3.92 9.93
N GLU A 60 14.15 -4.82 10.89
CA GLU A 60 14.63 -4.65 12.28
C GLU A 60 16.16 -4.57 12.35
N LYS A 61 16.87 -5.46 11.64
CA LYS A 61 18.35 -5.49 11.62
C LYS A 61 19.00 -4.31 10.90
N THR A 62 18.28 -3.64 10.02
CA THR A 62 18.84 -2.58 9.17
C THR A 62 18.25 -1.20 9.45
N SER A 63 17.14 -1.10 10.19
CA SER A 63 16.51 0.17 10.61
C SER A 63 16.49 1.23 9.48
N PRO A 64 15.81 0.96 8.35
CA PRO A 64 15.65 1.92 7.27
C PRO A 64 14.67 3.05 7.64
N ASP A 65 14.72 4.17 6.93
CA ASP A 65 13.73 5.25 7.06
C ASP A 65 12.36 4.80 6.53
N PHE A 66 12.35 3.94 5.51
CA PHE A 66 11.13 3.32 4.97
C PHE A 66 11.40 1.95 4.34
N ALA A 67 10.35 1.12 4.27
CA ALA A 67 10.38 -0.20 3.65
C ALA A 67 9.08 -0.49 2.87
N VAL A 68 9.20 -1.10 1.70
CA VAL A 68 8.13 -1.38 0.75
C VAL A 68 8.31 -2.82 0.24
N GLY A 69 7.37 -3.75 0.45
CA GLY A 69 7.39 -5.07 -0.18
C GLY A 69 6.42 -5.24 -1.38
N GLU A 70 6.89 -5.80 -2.48
CA GLU A 70 6.08 -6.11 -3.66
C GLU A 70 5.25 -7.39 -3.48
N LEU A 71 4.07 -7.27 -2.85
CA LEU A 71 3.16 -8.40 -2.68
C LEU A 71 2.23 -8.53 -3.90
N TYR A 72 2.74 -9.16 -4.97
CA TYR A 72 1.92 -9.36 -6.16
C TYR A 72 1.19 -10.71 -6.13
N ARG A 73 -0.13 -10.67 -5.94
CA ARG A 73 -1.01 -11.85 -5.98
C ARG A 73 -2.12 -11.62 -7.00
N SER A 74 -2.54 -12.68 -7.68
CA SER A 74 -3.67 -12.60 -8.61
C SER A 74 -4.93 -12.12 -7.89
N VAL A 75 -5.67 -11.22 -8.55
CA VAL A 75 -7.02 -10.83 -8.14
C VAL A 75 -8.01 -11.94 -8.49
N SER A 76 -9.12 -12.00 -7.77
CA SER A 76 -10.21 -12.94 -8.10
C SER A 76 -10.89 -12.48 -9.39
N LEU A 77 -10.97 -13.35 -10.40
CA LEU A 77 -11.59 -13.05 -11.69
C LEU A 77 -12.97 -13.71 -11.83
N GLY A 78 -13.87 -13.03 -12.54
CA GLY A 78 -15.14 -13.57 -13.00
C GLY A 78 -14.98 -14.40 -14.27
N SER A 79 -16.09 -14.99 -14.72
CA SER A 79 -16.13 -15.76 -15.97
C SER A 79 -15.86 -14.91 -17.22
N ASP A 80 -16.02 -13.60 -17.12
CA ASP A 80 -15.72 -12.63 -18.18
C ASP A 80 -14.25 -12.18 -18.19
N GLY A 81 -13.41 -12.74 -17.31
CA GLY A 81 -12.01 -12.40 -17.16
C GLY A 81 -11.76 -11.06 -16.46
N LYS A 82 -12.80 -10.38 -15.96
CA LYS A 82 -12.66 -9.14 -15.20
C LYS A 82 -12.53 -9.42 -13.70
N PRO A 83 -11.91 -8.52 -12.92
CA PRO A 83 -11.90 -8.64 -11.47
C PRO A 83 -13.32 -8.69 -10.91
N LEU A 84 -13.59 -9.66 -10.03
CA LEU A 84 -14.81 -9.69 -9.26
C LEU A 84 -14.92 -8.44 -8.39
N ALA A 85 -16.14 -7.94 -8.19
CA ALA A 85 -16.38 -6.82 -7.29
C ALA A 85 -15.90 -7.10 -5.85
N ASN A 86 -16.05 -8.34 -5.39
CA ASN A 86 -15.50 -8.78 -4.11
C ASN A 86 -14.04 -9.23 -4.27
N GLN A 87 -13.13 -8.51 -3.62
CA GLN A 87 -11.69 -8.82 -3.51
C GLN A 87 -11.24 -8.99 -2.06
N ASP A 88 -12.14 -9.35 -1.15
CA ASP A 88 -11.87 -9.38 0.28
C ASP A 88 -10.77 -10.39 0.65
N LYS A 89 -10.70 -11.53 -0.06
CA LYS A 89 -9.59 -12.48 0.09
C LYS A 89 -8.23 -11.86 -0.28
N HIS A 90 -8.19 -11.06 -1.34
CA HIS A 90 -6.97 -10.37 -1.75
C HIS A 90 -6.58 -9.29 -0.73
N ARG A 91 -7.57 -8.53 -0.22
CA ARG A 91 -7.37 -7.57 0.88
C ARG A 91 -6.88 -8.23 2.16
N GLU A 92 -7.48 -9.35 2.55
CA GLU A 92 -7.07 -10.13 3.73
C GLU A 92 -5.62 -10.63 3.58
N THR A 93 -5.25 -11.10 2.38
CA THR A 93 -3.87 -11.51 2.08
C THR A 93 -2.89 -10.36 2.29
N LEU A 94 -3.23 -9.17 1.80
CA LEU A 94 -2.42 -7.97 1.98
C LEU A 94 -2.29 -7.57 3.47
N VAL A 95 -3.42 -7.55 4.20
CA VAL A 95 -3.45 -7.21 5.62
C VAL A 95 -2.63 -8.18 6.45
N ASN A 96 -2.77 -9.49 6.20
CA ASN A 96 -2.01 -10.52 6.92
C ASN A 96 -0.51 -10.39 6.66
N TRP A 97 -0.11 -10.18 5.39
CA TRP A 97 1.29 -9.99 5.06
C TRP A 97 1.86 -8.74 5.74
N VAL A 98 1.13 -7.62 5.75
CA VAL A 98 1.52 -6.37 6.43
C VAL A 98 1.72 -6.59 7.94
N ASN A 99 0.79 -7.31 8.58
CA ASN A 99 0.87 -7.62 10.01
C ASN A 99 2.10 -8.46 10.33
N ASP A 100 2.41 -9.45 9.48
CA ASP A 100 3.54 -10.35 9.67
C ASP A 100 4.89 -9.71 9.32
N ALA A 101 4.92 -8.80 8.34
CA ALA A 101 6.09 -8.06 7.90
C ALA A 101 6.42 -6.85 8.82
N GLY A 102 5.50 -6.46 9.71
CA GLY A 102 5.74 -5.48 10.76
C GLY A 102 5.73 -4.01 10.30
N GLY A 103 5.06 -3.67 9.20
CA GLY A 103 5.11 -2.29 8.66
C GLY A 103 3.94 -1.89 7.75
N VAL A 104 3.73 -0.58 7.62
CA VAL A 104 2.70 0.05 6.77
C VAL A 104 3.29 0.39 5.40
N PHE A 105 2.56 0.11 4.32
CA PHE A 105 3.02 0.21 2.94
C PHE A 105 2.64 1.54 2.26
N TYR A 106 3.50 2.03 1.36
CA TYR A 106 3.21 3.12 0.41
C TYR A 106 3.80 2.77 -0.96
N ASP A 107 3.04 2.95 -2.03
CA ASP A 107 3.54 2.86 -3.41
C ASP A 107 3.11 4.10 -4.23
N HIS A 108 3.90 4.37 -5.29
CA HIS A 108 3.72 5.35 -6.36
C HIS A 108 4.28 6.77 -6.15
N TYR A 109 5.40 6.93 -5.41
CA TYR A 109 5.88 8.28 -5.05
C TYR A 109 6.71 9.01 -6.12
N ILE A 110 7.51 8.36 -6.98
CA ILE A 110 8.63 9.08 -7.65
C ILE A 110 8.53 9.24 -9.18
N GLU A 111 7.98 8.30 -9.96
CA GLU A 111 8.24 8.33 -11.41
C GLU A 111 7.23 9.12 -12.27
N TRP A 112 6.02 9.44 -11.79
CA TRP A 112 4.93 9.95 -12.65
C TRP A 112 4.50 11.41 -12.39
N GLY A 113 5.30 12.21 -11.67
CA GLY A 113 4.92 13.59 -11.34
C GLY A 113 3.76 13.71 -10.35
N LEU A 114 3.38 12.61 -9.69
CA LEU A 114 2.28 12.54 -8.72
C LEU A 114 2.69 12.95 -7.29
N MET A 115 3.96 13.33 -7.09
CA MET A 115 4.53 13.70 -5.79
C MET A 115 3.67 14.73 -5.05
N GLU A 116 3.33 15.84 -5.71
CA GLU A 116 2.56 16.94 -5.09
C GLU A 116 1.10 16.56 -4.77
N PRO A 117 0.33 15.95 -5.70
CA PRO A 117 -0.99 15.39 -5.38
C PRO A 117 -0.97 14.41 -4.19
N ILE A 118 -0.01 13.49 -4.18
CA ILE A 118 0.17 12.48 -3.14
C ILE A 118 0.49 13.12 -1.78
N LYS A 119 1.40 14.09 -1.77
CA LYS A 119 1.79 14.81 -0.56
C LYS A 119 0.57 15.52 0.06
N LYS A 120 -0.22 16.20 -0.76
CA LYS A 120 -1.47 16.86 -0.30
C LYS A 120 -2.46 15.86 0.30
N LEU A 121 -2.67 14.71 -0.34
CA LEU A 121 -3.55 13.65 0.17
C LEU A 121 -3.04 13.09 1.51
N THR A 122 -1.73 12.92 1.64
CA THR A 122 -1.08 12.45 2.87
C THR A 122 -1.23 13.45 4.01
N GLU A 123 -1.06 14.74 3.72
CA GLU A 123 -1.27 15.82 4.69
C GLU A 123 -2.74 15.90 5.14
N ILE A 124 -3.70 15.75 4.22
CA ILE A 124 -5.14 15.65 4.53
C ILE A 124 -5.40 14.49 5.47
N ARG A 125 -4.90 13.29 5.12
CA ARG A 125 -5.06 12.08 5.93
C ARG A 125 -4.53 12.30 7.35
N LYS A 126 -3.31 12.84 7.47
CA LYS A 126 -2.63 13.09 8.76
C LYS A 126 -3.38 14.12 9.60
N ARG A 127 -3.72 15.29 9.07
CA ARG A 127 -4.35 16.37 9.86
C ARG A 127 -5.78 16.05 10.30
N ASN A 128 -6.48 15.17 9.57
CA ASN A 128 -7.79 14.64 9.98
C ASN A 128 -7.68 13.41 10.88
N GLY A 129 -6.47 12.91 11.17
CA GLY A 129 -6.24 11.72 11.98
C GLY A 129 -6.91 10.47 11.40
N ILE A 130 -6.92 10.34 10.07
CA ILE A 130 -7.47 9.16 9.39
C ILE A 130 -6.45 8.02 9.49
N THR A 131 -6.87 6.89 10.04
CA THR A 131 -6.02 5.72 10.28
C THR A 131 -6.50 4.52 9.45
N ALA A 132 -5.92 3.34 9.67
CA ALA A 132 -6.39 2.10 9.03
C ALA A 132 -7.72 1.61 9.60
N THR A 133 -8.13 2.10 10.78
CA THR A 133 -9.37 1.70 11.46
C THR A 133 -10.48 2.74 11.31
N SER A 134 -10.26 3.77 10.50
CA SER A 134 -11.27 4.79 10.20
C SER A 134 -12.49 4.18 9.53
N SER A 135 -13.66 4.64 9.94
CA SER A 135 -14.94 4.27 9.35
C SER A 135 -15.09 4.85 7.94
N VAL A 136 -15.66 4.06 7.03
CA VAL A 136 -15.94 4.46 5.65
C VAL A 136 -17.43 4.28 5.38
N ASN A 137 -18.10 5.34 4.95
CA ASN A 137 -19.49 5.34 4.52
C ASN A 137 -19.58 5.70 3.03
N ILE A 138 -20.02 4.76 2.20
CA ILE A 138 -20.13 4.96 0.75
C ILE A 138 -21.39 5.81 0.47
N LEU A 139 -21.19 6.94 -0.21
CA LEU A 139 -22.26 7.86 -0.62
C LEU A 139 -22.77 7.54 -2.04
N ALA A 140 -21.88 7.13 -2.95
CA ALA A 140 -22.21 6.72 -4.31
C ALA A 140 -21.19 5.72 -4.86
N ALA A 141 -21.65 4.77 -5.68
CA ALA A 141 -20.83 3.80 -6.40
C ALA A 141 -21.50 3.48 -7.75
N GLU A 142 -21.23 4.33 -8.74
CA GLU A 142 -21.72 4.27 -10.11
C GLU A 142 -20.56 4.06 -11.09
N ASN A 143 -20.86 3.88 -12.38
CA ASN A 143 -19.83 3.62 -13.41
C ASN A 143 -18.79 4.76 -13.56
N ASP A 144 -19.19 6.00 -13.27
CA ASP A 144 -18.39 7.21 -13.45
C ASP A 144 -18.24 8.03 -12.15
N LEU A 145 -18.66 7.47 -11.00
CA LEU A 145 -18.60 8.12 -9.70
C LEU A 145 -18.45 7.11 -8.56
N TYR A 146 -17.36 7.24 -7.80
CA TYR A 146 -17.25 6.70 -6.46
C TYR A 146 -17.12 7.85 -5.47
N MET A 147 -17.98 7.88 -4.45
CA MET A 147 -17.88 8.83 -3.35
C MET A 147 -17.99 8.13 -2.00
N ALA A 148 -17.10 8.47 -1.08
CA ALA A 148 -17.13 7.94 0.28
C ALA A 148 -16.78 9.01 1.32
N LYS A 149 -17.46 8.95 2.45
CA LYS A 149 -17.22 9.78 3.64
C LYS A 149 -16.40 8.97 4.65
N ILE A 150 -15.30 9.53 5.15
CA ILE A 150 -14.38 8.86 6.07
C ILE A 150 -14.38 9.58 7.42
N ASP A 151 -14.68 8.86 8.49
CA ASP A 151 -14.78 9.35 9.89
C ASP A 151 -15.66 10.60 10.09
N ASN A 152 -16.60 10.86 9.18
CA ASN A 152 -17.33 12.14 9.12
C ASN A 152 -16.45 13.39 9.02
N LYS A 153 -15.17 13.24 8.65
CA LYS A 153 -14.18 14.32 8.56
C LYS A 153 -13.87 14.72 7.12
N ILE A 154 -13.77 13.73 6.23
CA ILE A 154 -13.47 13.97 4.82
C ILE A 154 -14.44 13.23 3.91
N ILE A 155 -14.62 13.76 2.69
CA ILE A 155 -15.30 13.10 1.58
C ILE A 155 -14.30 12.97 0.44
N VAL A 156 -14.22 11.81 -0.19
CA VAL A 156 -13.39 11.55 -1.37
C VAL A 156 -14.31 11.23 -2.54
N LYS A 157 -14.00 11.80 -3.72
CA LYS A 157 -14.63 11.50 -5.00
C LYS A 157 -13.59 11.00 -5.99
N ILE A 158 -13.93 9.95 -6.73
CA ILE A 158 -13.15 9.41 -7.87
C ILE A 158 -14.12 9.21 -9.05
N GLY A 159 -13.66 9.46 -10.27
CA GLY A 159 -14.41 9.30 -11.51
C GLY A 159 -14.69 10.64 -12.20
N PRO A 160 -15.12 10.65 -13.47
CA PRO A 160 -15.26 11.88 -14.25
C PRO A 160 -16.55 12.67 -13.97
N LYS A 161 -17.55 12.12 -13.28
CA LYS A 161 -18.84 12.79 -13.04
C LYS A 161 -18.66 14.12 -12.29
N LEU A 162 -19.12 15.23 -12.86
CA LEU A 162 -18.99 16.57 -12.26
C LEU A 162 -20.22 16.99 -11.46
N ASP A 163 -21.41 16.58 -11.91
CA ASP A 163 -22.65 16.85 -11.19
C ASP A 163 -22.84 15.84 -10.06
N LEU A 164 -22.72 16.34 -8.82
CA LEU A 164 -22.80 15.53 -7.60
C LEU A 164 -24.17 15.67 -6.90
N GLY A 165 -25.09 16.47 -7.46
CA GLY A 165 -26.38 16.75 -6.83
C GLY A 165 -26.25 17.16 -5.35
N ASN A 166 -26.95 16.42 -4.48
CA ASN A 166 -26.98 16.68 -3.04
C ASN A 166 -26.02 15.80 -2.22
N LEU A 167 -25.03 15.16 -2.86
CA LEU A 167 -24.08 14.27 -2.17
C LEU A 167 -23.07 15.01 -1.29
N LEU A 168 -22.84 16.31 -1.56
CA LEU A 168 -21.99 17.15 -0.73
C LEU A 168 -22.83 17.94 0.29
N PRO A 169 -22.51 17.86 1.59
CA PRO A 169 -23.14 18.72 2.58
C PRO A 169 -22.64 20.16 2.45
N SER A 170 -23.42 21.13 2.93
CA SER A 170 -23.11 22.55 2.81
C SER A 170 -21.84 22.99 3.54
N ASN A 171 -21.36 22.21 4.51
CA ASN A 171 -20.13 22.45 5.27
C ASN A 171 -18.90 21.72 4.72
N ALA A 172 -18.99 21.12 3.53
CA ALA A 172 -17.85 20.51 2.86
C ALA A 172 -17.06 21.56 2.07
N GLU A 173 -15.78 21.71 2.40
CA GLU A 173 -14.85 22.59 1.67
C GLU A 173 -13.82 21.78 0.89
N VAL A 174 -13.54 22.17 -0.36
CA VAL A 174 -12.55 21.49 -1.20
C VAL A 174 -11.16 21.62 -0.58
N ALA A 175 -10.55 20.49 -0.24
CA ALA A 175 -9.18 20.42 0.27
C ALA A 175 -8.16 20.20 -0.85
N THR A 176 -8.49 19.39 -1.86
CA THR A 176 -7.67 19.20 -3.07
C THR A 176 -8.52 18.60 -4.19
N SER A 177 -8.11 18.80 -5.44
CA SER A 177 -8.72 18.16 -6.63
C SER A 177 -7.70 18.02 -7.76
N GLY A 178 -8.02 17.16 -8.71
CA GLY A 178 -7.25 16.94 -9.94
C GLY A 178 -8.06 16.14 -10.96
N GLN A 179 -7.39 15.55 -11.95
CA GLN A 179 -8.06 14.76 -12.99
C GLN A 179 -8.86 13.62 -12.34
N ASP A 180 -10.18 13.67 -12.49
CA ASP A 180 -11.14 12.68 -12.01
C ASP A 180 -11.09 12.37 -10.51
N TYR A 181 -10.58 13.28 -9.68
CA TYR A 181 -10.68 13.17 -8.22
C TYR A 181 -10.86 14.51 -7.50
N ALA A 182 -11.50 14.45 -6.34
CA ALA A 182 -11.58 15.58 -5.41
C ALA A 182 -11.72 15.08 -3.96
N VAL A 183 -11.22 15.86 -3.01
CA VAL A 183 -11.36 15.61 -1.58
C VAL A 183 -11.88 16.86 -0.89
N TRP A 184 -12.87 16.69 -0.04
CA TRP A 184 -13.42 17.75 0.80
C TRP A 184 -13.15 17.45 2.28
N GLU A 185 -12.91 18.51 3.04
CA GLU A 185 -12.92 18.49 4.51
C GLU A 185 -14.27 19.01 5.01
N ILE A 186 -14.81 18.37 6.03
CA ILE A 186 -16.07 18.75 6.67
C ILE A 186 -15.73 19.62 7.87
N LYS A 187 -16.24 20.85 7.89
CA LYS A 187 -16.04 21.81 8.99
C LYS A 187 -17.23 21.91 9.93
#